data_AF-A0A0F6TAC4-F1
#
_entry.id   AF-A0A0F6TAC4-F1
#
_cell.length_a   1.000
_cell.length_b   1.000
_cell.length_c   1.000
_cell.angle_alpha   90.00
_cell.angle_beta   90.00
_cell.angle_gamma   90.00
#
_symmetry.space_group_name_H-M   'P 1'
#
loop_
_entity.id
_entity.type
_entity.pdbx_description
1 polymer ?
#
loop_
_entity_poly.entity_id
_entity_poly.type
_entity_poly.pdbx_seq_one_letter_code
_entity_poly.pdbx_strand_id
1 'polypeptide(L)'
;MMGQELFEHPKRQYRTYNITPLTELTKLISSPEVLEDDPTEEQVEAIEAALDDVPSAAVTFDEAAGLWIRGAEEDINQMLDDREEFLDALENNQDPGI
;
A
#
# COMPACT_ATOMS: atom_id res chain seq x y z
N MET A 1 -12.79 10.36 -8.14
CA MET A 1 -13.65 9.16 -8.08
C MET A 1 -12.81 7.98 -8.51
N MET A 2 -12.98 6.86 -7.81
CA MET A 2 -12.26 5.61 -8.01
C MET A 2 -13.10 4.69 -8.91
N GLY A 3 -12.79 4.63 -10.20
CA GLY A 3 -13.46 3.71 -11.11
C GLY A 3 -13.11 2.24 -10.83
N GLN A 4 -14.02 1.32 -11.19
CA GLN A 4 -13.85 -0.13 -11.09
C GLN A 4 -12.50 -0.65 -11.62
N GLU A 5 -11.98 -0.03 -12.69
CA GLU A 5 -10.68 -0.39 -13.28
C GLU A 5 -9.50 -0.18 -12.31
N LEU A 6 -9.59 0.78 -11.39
CA LEU A 6 -8.57 1.03 -10.38
C LEU A 6 -8.62 -0.01 -9.26
N PHE A 7 -9.81 -0.56 -8.96
CA PHE A 7 -9.95 -1.67 -8.03
C PHE A 7 -9.36 -2.97 -8.59
N GLU A 8 -9.62 -3.28 -9.87
CA GLU A 8 -9.03 -4.45 -10.56
C GLU A 8 -7.51 -4.30 -10.77
N HIS A 9 -7.01 -3.06 -10.73
CA HIS A 9 -5.60 -2.74 -10.90
C HIS A 9 -5.11 -1.80 -9.78
N PRO A 10 -4.98 -2.29 -8.53
CA PRO A 10 -4.72 -1.46 -7.35
C PRO A 10 -3.44 -0.61 -7.48
N LYS A 11 -2.44 -1.10 -8.22
CA LYS A 11 -1.18 -0.37 -8.50
C LYS A 11 -1.36 0.92 -9.29
N ARG A 12 -2.44 1.05 -10.07
CA ARG A 12 -2.72 2.27 -10.85
C ARG A 12 -3.14 3.44 -9.95
N GLN A 13 -3.67 3.14 -8.77
CA GLN A 13 -4.09 4.14 -7.80
C GLN A 13 -2.89 4.91 -7.23
N TYR A 14 -1.73 4.27 -7.09
CA TYR A 14 -0.57 4.88 -6.44
C TYR A 14 -0.17 6.23 -7.05
N ARG A 15 -0.29 6.37 -8.37
CA ARG A 15 0.02 7.63 -9.06
C ARG A 15 -0.93 8.76 -8.66
N THR A 16 -2.19 8.45 -8.36
CA THR A 16 -3.20 9.42 -7.94
C THR A 16 -2.91 9.98 -6.54
N TYR A 17 -2.39 9.12 -5.65
CA TYR A 17 -2.12 9.46 -4.24
C TYR A 17 -0.63 9.70 -3.96
N ASN A 18 0.22 9.93 -4.98
CA ASN A 18 1.66 10.12 -4.80
C ASN A 18 2.39 8.99 -4.05
N ILE A 19 1.86 7.77 -4.13
CA ILE A 19 2.42 6.59 -3.47
C ILE A 19 3.50 5.97 -4.36
N THR A 20 4.60 5.58 -3.73
CA THR A 20 5.73 4.89 -4.36
C THR A 20 5.71 3.42 -3.95
N PRO A 21 5.60 2.46 -4.89
CA PRO A 21 5.74 1.04 -4.57
C PRO A 21 7.22 0.70 -4.29
N LEU A 22 7.46 -0.04 -3.21
CA LEU A 22 8.78 -0.53 -2.82
C LEU A 22 8.99 -1.96 -3.32
N THR A 23 9.18 -2.10 -4.64
CA THR A 23 9.24 -3.42 -5.30
C THR A 23 10.44 -4.26 -4.86
N GLU A 24 11.59 -3.64 -4.60
CA GLU A 24 12.77 -4.37 -4.12
C GLU A 24 12.58 -4.84 -2.68
N LEU A 25 12.02 -4.00 -1.81
CA LEU A 25 11.66 -4.39 -0.44
C LEU A 25 10.68 -5.56 -0.45
N THR A 26 9.68 -5.53 -1.34
CA THR A 26 8.68 -6.60 -1.43
C THR A 26 9.27 -7.93 -1.91
N LYS A 27 10.34 -7.93 -2.72
CA LYS A 27 11.00 -9.18 -3.12
C LYS A 27 11.70 -9.85 -1.94
N LEU A 28 12.22 -9.06 -1.02
CA LEU A 28 12.95 -9.53 0.16
C LEU A 28 12.00 -9.87 1.32
N ILE A 29 10.93 -9.09 1.45
CA ILE A 29 9.94 -9.14 2.51
C ILE A 29 8.56 -9.17 1.84
N SER A 30 8.07 -10.37 1.54
CA SER A 30 6.84 -10.52 0.74
C SER A 30 5.58 -10.07 1.47
N SER A 31 5.57 -10.12 2.80
CA SER A 31 4.49 -9.64 3.66
C SER A 31 5.06 -9.28 5.04
N PRO A 32 4.32 -8.51 5.86
CA PRO A 32 4.71 -8.20 7.24
C PRO A 32 4.90 -9.45 8.11
N GLU A 33 4.14 -10.51 7.84
CA GLU A 33 4.19 -11.79 8.57
C GLU A 33 5.58 -12.43 8.53
N VAL A 34 6.34 -12.21 7.44
CA VAL A 34 7.72 -12.70 7.30
C VAL A 34 8.63 -12.16 8.40
N LEU A 35 8.30 -11.00 8.98
CA LEU A 35 9.09 -10.36 10.03
C LEU A 35 8.73 -10.83 11.44
N GLU A 36 7.62 -11.56 11.59
CA GLU A 36 7.18 -12.07 12.90
C GLU A 36 7.94 -13.34 13.30
N ASP A 37 8.35 -14.15 12.32
CA ASP A 37 9.01 -15.46 12.50
C ASP A 37 10.55 -15.38 12.34
N ASP A 38 11.21 -14.51 13.12
CA ASP A 38 12.68 -14.35 13.17
C ASP A 38 13.28 -13.75 11.86
N PRO A 39 13.16 -12.42 11.66
CA PRO A 39 13.62 -11.78 10.43
C PRO A 39 15.14 -11.88 10.30
N THR A 40 15.62 -12.09 9.07
CA THR A 40 17.06 -12.06 8.80
C THR A 40 17.61 -10.65 8.97
N GLU A 41 18.91 -10.52 9.26
CA GLU A 41 19.58 -9.21 9.32
C GLU A 41 19.37 -8.40 8.03
N GLU A 42 19.42 -9.06 6.86
CA GLU A 42 19.15 -8.44 5.57
C GLU A 42 17.73 -7.86 5.47
N GLN A 43 16.72 -8.55 6.01
CA GLN A 43 15.33 -8.08 6.02
C GLN A 43 15.14 -6.88 6.95
N VAL A 44 15.77 -6.91 8.13
CA VAL A 44 15.74 -5.80 9.09
C VAL A 44 16.38 -4.55 8.46
N GLU A 45 17.59 -4.69 7.91
CA GLU A 45 18.32 -3.58 7.26
C GLU A 45 17.51 -2.98 6.10
N ALA A 46 16.82 -3.80 5.32
CA ALA A 46 16.03 -3.32 4.20
C ALA A 46 14.82 -2.47 4.64
N ILE A 47 14.17 -2.80 5.76
CA ILE A 47 13.07 -1.99 6.32
C ILE A 47 13.60 -0.70 6.90
N GLU A 48 14.68 -0.77 7.67
CA GLU A 48 15.32 0.44 8.23
C GLU A 48 15.72 1.39 7.10
N ALA A 49 16.34 0.87 6.04
CA ALA A 49 16.69 1.66 4.86
C ALA A 49 15.45 2.27 4.17
N ALA A 50 14.33 1.54 4.10
CA ALA A 50 13.09 2.04 3.52
C ALA A 50 12.46 3.17 4.36
N LEU A 51 12.56 3.09 5.68
CA LEU A 51 12.11 4.12 6.63
C LEU A 51 13.01 5.35 6.61
N ASP A 52 14.33 5.17 6.50
CA ASP A 52 15.32 6.25 6.52
C ASP A 52 15.41 7.04 5.21
N ASP A 53 15.04 6.45 4.07
CA ASP A 53 15.18 7.11 2.76
C ASP A 53 14.35 8.41 2.66
N VAL A 54 13.15 8.43 3.28
CA VAL A 54 12.30 9.62 3.33
C VAL A 54 11.72 9.77 4.75
N PRO A 55 12.36 10.54 5.64
CA PRO A 55 11.99 10.59 7.07
C PRO A 55 10.56 11.07 7.37
N SER A 56 9.93 11.77 6.43
CA SER A 56 8.55 12.25 6.55
C SER A 56 7.52 11.33 5.90
N ALA A 57 7.95 10.23 5.27
CA ALA A 57 7.06 9.29 4.61
C ALA A 57 6.73 8.13 5.53
N ALA A 58 5.49 7.68 5.49
CA ALA A 58 5.09 6.41 6.05
C ALA A 58 5.44 5.28 5.08
N VAL A 59 5.82 4.13 5.63
CA VAL A 59 5.99 2.86 4.91
C VAL A 59 4.96 1.88 5.46
N THR A 60 4.18 1.28 4.59
CA THR A 60 3.16 0.30 4.96
C THR A 60 3.03 -0.81 3.90
N PHE A 61 2.24 -1.83 4.18
CA PHE A 61 1.96 -2.93 3.26
C PHE A 61 0.54 -2.80 2.69
N ASP A 62 0.44 -2.72 1.36
CA ASP A 62 -0.82 -2.76 0.62
C ASP A 62 -1.20 -4.22 0.35
N GLU A 63 -2.08 -4.78 1.18
CA GLU A 63 -2.55 -6.16 1.07
C GLU A 63 -3.27 -6.45 -0.25
N ALA A 64 -4.02 -5.48 -0.79
CA ALA A 64 -4.77 -5.67 -2.03
C ALA A 64 -3.83 -5.84 -3.24
N ALA A 65 -2.63 -5.26 -3.17
CA ALA A 65 -1.61 -5.38 -4.22
C ALA A 65 -0.48 -6.36 -3.87
N GLY A 66 -0.39 -6.82 -2.62
CA GLY A 66 0.72 -7.59 -2.08
C GLY A 66 2.05 -6.86 -2.23
N LEU A 67 2.10 -5.57 -1.89
CA LEU A 67 3.27 -4.72 -2.08
C LEU A 67 3.52 -3.82 -0.86
N TRP A 68 4.78 -3.67 -0.49
CA TRP A 68 5.18 -2.54 0.35
C TRP A 68 5.08 -1.24 -0.45
N ILE A 69 4.59 -0.20 0.22
CA ILE A 69 4.36 1.12 -0.35
C ILE A 69 4.89 2.20 0.59
N ARG A 70 5.22 3.35 0.00
CA ARG A 70 5.69 4.54 0.71
C ARG A 70 4.98 5.79 0.20
N GLY A 71 4.62 6.70 1.09
CA GLY A 71 3.98 7.97 0.76
C GLY A 71 3.84 8.85 2.00
N ALA A 72 3.22 10.02 1.85
CA ALA A 72 2.76 10.76 3.03
C ALA A 72 1.67 9.93 3.74
N GLU A 73 1.61 10.00 5.07
CA GLU A 73 0.59 9.26 5.84
C GLU A 73 -0.84 9.64 5.42
N GLU A 74 -1.10 10.93 5.19
CA GLU A 74 -2.39 11.43 4.70
C GLU A 74 -2.76 10.85 3.32
N ASP A 75 -1.79 10.78 2.41
CA ASP A 75 -2.00 10.23 1.07
C ASP A 75 -2.31 8.72 1.10
N ILE A 76 -1.60 7.98 1.95
CA ILE A 76 -1.82 6.53 2.15
C ILE A 76 -3.20 6.30 2.76
N ASN A 77 -3.54 7.03 3.81
CA ASN A 77 -4.83 6.88 4.49
C ASN A 77 -5.98 7.21 3.52
N GLN A 78 -5.88 8.32 2.77
CA GLN A 78 -6.91 8.66 1.78
C GLN A 78 -7.08 7.57 0.71
N MET A 79 -5.99 6.95 0.23
CA MET A 79 -6.10 5.83 -0.72
C MET A 79 -6.84 4.63 -0.12
N LEU A 80 -6.53 4.29 1.14
CA LEU A 80 -7.15 3.15 1.81
C LEU A 80 -8.62 3.42 2.13
N ASP A 81 -8.95 4.62 2.60
CA ASP A 81 -10.32 5.07 2.87
C ASP A 81 -11.17 5.06 1.59
N ASP A 82 -10.65 5.58 0.47
CA ASP A 82 -11.35 5.57 -0.82
C ASP A 82 -11.62 4.13 -1.32
N ARG A 83 -10.75 3.16 -0.97
CA ARG A 83 -10.97 1.74 -1.30
C ARG A 83 -12.04 1.12 -0.41
N GLU A 84 -12.03 1.44 0.87
CA GLU A 84 -13.05 0.97 1.81
C GLU A 84 -14.43 1.52 1.43
N GLU A 85 -14.54 2.82 1.13
CA GLU A 85 -15.79 3.45 0.66
C GLU A 85 -16.31 2.78 -0.63
N PHE A 86 -15.40 2.46 -1.56
CA PHE A 86 -15.75 1.76 -2.79
C PHE A 86 -16.29 0.34 -2.51
N LEU A 87 -15.64 -0.42 -1.63
CA LEU A 87 -16.07 -1.76 -1.23
C LEU A 87 -17.42 -1.75 -0.51
N ASP A 88 -17.59 -0.82 0.42
CA ASP A 88 -18.84 -0.62 1.15
C ASP A 88 -19.99 -0.30 0.20
N ALA A 89 -19.78 0.57 -0.78
CA ALA A 89 -20.79 0.89 -1.79
C ALA A 89 -21.17 -0.36 -2.61
N LEU A 90 -20.20 -1.17 -3.02
CA LEU A 90 -20.47 -2.43 -3.73
C LEU A 90 -21.24 -3.44 -2.87
N GLU A 91 -20.87 -3.63 -1.60
CA GLU A 91 -21.56 -4.55 -0.69
C GLU A 91 -23.01 -4.12 -0.45
N ASN A 92 -23.27 -2.81 -0.46
CA ASN A 92 -24.60 -2.24 -0.26
C ASN A 92 -25.41 -2.06 -1.56
N ASN A 93 -24.96 -2.60 -2.70
CA ASN A 93 -25.57 -2.38 -4.02
C ASN A 93 -25.77 -0.89 -4.38
N GLN A 94 -24.88 -0.02 -3.90
CA GLN A 94 -24.82 1.39 -4.24
C GLN A 94 -23.89 1.59 -5.43
N ASP A 95 -24.08 2.68 -6.17
CA ASP A 95 -23.13 3.08 -7.22
C ASP A 95 -21.89 3.68 -6.53
N PRO A 96 -20.70 3.05 -6.62
CA PRO A 96 -19.50 3.55 -5.99
C PRO A 96 -18.91 4.80 -6.68
N GLY A 97 -19.50 5.22 -7.82
CA GLY A 97 -18.99 6.31 -8.63
C GLY A 97 -17.85 5.88 -9.57
N ILE A 98 -17.68 6.61 -10.67
CA ILE A 98 -16.62 6.41 -11.69
C ILE A 98 -15.61 7.55 -11.61
#